data_AF-L9WRT8-F1
#
_entry.id   AF-L9WRT8-F1
#
_cell.length_a   1.000
_cell.length_b   1.000
_cell.length_c   1.000
_cell.angle_alpha   90.00
_cell.angle_beta   90.00
_cell.angle_gamma   90.00
#
_symmetry.space_group_name_H-M   'P 1'
#
loop_
_entity.id
_entity.type
_entity.pdbx_description
1 polymer ?
#
loop_
_entity_poly.entity_id
_entity_poly.type
_entity_poly.pdbx_seq_one_letter_code
_entity_poly.pdbx_strand_id
1 'polypeptide(L)' 'MCSLEVDPLDPQVLERNYDYAQKNVRLLAMWYGCDTERMVHLLAENGIDLSRNDRRQFGADYQAFRQQFHGECY' A
#
# COMPACT_ATOMS: atom_id res chain seq x y z
N MET A 1 -17.37 -7.17 25.75
CA MET A 1 -16.47 -6.20 25.09
C MET A 1 -16.46 -6.55 23.62
N CYS A 2 -17.11 -5.75 22.77
CA CYS A 2 -17.03 -5.96 21.33
C CYS A 2 -15.63 -5.52 20.88
N SER A 3 -14.81 -6.47 20.45
CA SER A 3 -13.63 -6.12 19.67
C SER A 3 -14.14 -5.47 18.39
N LEU A 4 -13.86 -4.18 18.21
CA LEU A 4 -13.99 -3.55 16.90
C LEU A 4 -12.95 -4.24 16.02
N GLU A 5 -13.38 -5.17 15.17
CA GLU A 5 -12.51 -5.75 14.16
C GLU A 5 -12.20 -4.62 13.17
N VAL A 6 -11.00 -4.04 13.32
CA VAL A 6 -10.46 -3.08 12.38
C VAL A 6 -9.88 -3.87 11.22
N ASP A 7 -10.43 -3.68 10.03
CA ASP A 7 -9.85 -4.26 8.82
C ASP A 7 -8.50 -3.57 8.54
N PRO A 8 -7.37 -4.29 8.59
CA PRO A 8 -6.07 -3.69 8.32
C PRO A 8 -5.89 -3.28 6.85
N LEU A 9 -6.73 -3.80 5.94
CA LEU A 9 -6.71 -3.45 4.52
C LEU A 9 -7.72 -2.34 4.17
N ASP A 10 -8.47 -1.82 5.14
CA ASP A 10 -9.23 -0.59 4.95
C ASP A 10 -8.26 0.53 4.47
N PRO A 11 -8.59 1.26 3.39
CA PRO A 11 -7.67 2.25 2.80
C PRO A 11 -7.17 3.28 3.81
N GLN A 12 -8.01 3.72 4.75
CA GLN A 12 -7.62 4.74 5.74
C GLN A 12 -6.72 4.15 6.81
N VAL A 13 -6.97 2.90 7.22
CA VAL A 13 -6.11 2.16 8.14
C VAL A 13 -4.75 1.87 7.50
N LEU A 14 -4.74 1.44 6.24
CA LEU A 14 -3.52 1.16 5.49
C LEU A 14 -2.68 2.42 5.28
N GLU A 15 -3.27 3.54 4.87
CA GLU A 15 -2.57 4.81 4.70
C GLU A 15 -1.97 5.30 6.04
N ARG A 16 -2.74 5.22 7.11
CA ARG A 16 -2.28 5.61 8.44
C ARG A 16 -1.16 4.72 8.96
N ASN A 17 -1.21 3.43 8.66
CA ASN A 17 -0.13 2.51 9.00
C ASN A 17 1.12 2.76 8.16
N TYR A 18 0.97 3.17 6.90
CA TYR A 18 2.09 3.63 6.07
C TYR A 18 2.72 4.89 6.65
N ASP A 19 1.93 5.84 7.15
CA ASP A 19 2.42 7.01 7.88
C ASP A 19 3.18 6.62 9.16
N TYR A 20 2.65 5.67 9.95
CA TYR A 20 3.33 5.15 11.14
C TYR A 20 4.64 4.42 10.80
N ALA A 21 4.71 3.76 9.65
CA ALA A 21 5.93 3.21 9.09
C ALA A 21 6.88 4.28 8.50
N GLN A 22 6.63 5.56 8.77
CA GLN A 22 7.38 6.72 8.26
C GLN A 22 7.43 6.75 6.73
N LYS A 23 6.34 6.31 6.09
CA LYS A 23 6.21 6.12 4.64
C LYS A 23 7.36 5.31 4.04
N ASN A 24 7.62 4.14 4.63
CA ASN A 24 8.57 3.14 4.17
C ASN A 24 7.86 1.81 3.89
N VAL A 25 7.75 1.45 2.60
CA VAL A 25 7.04 0.24 2.15
C VAL A 25 7.64 -1.03 2.75
N ARG A 26 8.97 -1.12 2.91
CA ARG A 26 9.61 -2.34 3.43
C ARG A 26 9.26 -2.58 4.89
N LEU A 27 9.23 -1.51 5.69
CA LEU A 27 8.83 -1.58 7.08
C LEU A 27 7.34 -1.94 7.21
N LEU A 28 6.49 -1.33 6.38
CA LEU A 28 5.07 -1.64 6.34
C LEU A 28 4.82 -3.10 5.93
N ALA A 29 5.50 -3.59 4.89
CA ALA A 29 5.41 -4.98 4.43
C ALA A 29 5.79 -5.98 5.54
N MET A 30 6.85 -5.67 6.30
CA MET A 30 7.26 -6.45 7.46
C MET A 30 6.17 -6.49 8.54
N TRP A 31 5.51 -5.37 8.85
CA TRP A 31 4.41 -5.33 9.83
C TRP A 31 3.21 -6.16 9.40
N TYR A 32 2.91 -6.19 8.11
CA TYR A 32 1.80 -6.94 7.52
C TYR A 32 2.17 -8.38 7.19
N GLY A 33 3.43 -8.79 7.40
CA GLY A 33 3.90 -10.14 7.12
C GLY A 33 3.81 -10.53 5.64
N CYS A 34 4.02 -9.56 4.73
CA CYS A 34 3.99 -9.80 3.28
C CYS A 34 5.25 -9.25 2.60
N ASP A 35 5.46 -9.63 1.34
CA ASP A 35 6.58 -9.14 0.55
C ASP A 35 6.40 -7.67 0.13
N THR A 36 7.52 -7.00 -0.14
CA THR A 36 7.54 -5.58 -0.53
C THR A 36 6.71 -5.33 -1.79
N GLU A 37 6.81 -6.18 -2.80
CA GLU A 37 6.03 -6.07 -4.05
C GLU A 37 4.53 -6.09 -3.78
N ARG A 38 4.05 -7.06 -2.98
CA ARG A 38 2.64 -7.15 -2.60
C ARG A 38 2.16 -5.90 -1.85
N MET A 39 3.00 -5.33 -0.98
CA MET A 39 2.66 -4.08 -0.29
C MET A 39 2.59 -2.89 -1.26
N VAL A 40 3.48 -2.81 -2.27
CA VAL A 40 3.39 -1.77 -3.31
C VAL A 40 2.08 -1.90 -4.09
N HIS A 41 1.67 -3.12 -4.45
CA HIS A 41 0.40 -3.38 -5.15
C HIS A 41 -0.80 -3.00 -4.29
N LEU A 42 -0.81 -3.34 -3.01
CA LEU A 42 -1.87 -2.94 -2.07
C LEU A 42 -2.00 -1.42 -1.96
N LEU A 43 -0.89 -0.69 -1.87
CA LEU A 43 -0.93 0.78 -1.87
C LEU A 43 -1.49 1.31 -3.20
N ALA A 44 -1.12 0.71 -4.33
CA ALA A 44 -1.60 1.10 -5.65
C ALA A 44 -3.11 0.85 -5.83
N GLU A 45 -3.59 -0.34 -5.44
CA GLU A 45 -4.99 -0.74 -5.45
C GLU A 45 -5.87 0.21 -4.64
N ASN A 46 -5.37 0.63 -3.47
CA ASN A 46 -6.07 1.55 -2.57
C ASN A 46 -5.83 3.04 -2.92
N GLY A 47 -5.09 3.34 -3.98
CA GLY A 47 -4.82 4.71 -4.42
C GLY A 47 -3.95 5.53 -3.48
N ILE A 48 -3.16 4.89 -2.61
CA ILE A 48 -2.31 5.53 -1.61
C ILE A 48 -0.98 5.93 -2.25
N ASP A 49 -0.70 7.23 -2.27
CA ASP A 49 0.48 7.77 -2.94
C ASP A 49 1.79 7.41 -2.22
N LEU A 50 2.75 6.87 -2.98
CA LEU A 50 4.09 6.61 -2.49
C LEU A 50 4.83 7.89 -2.09
N SER A 51 5.61 7.78 -1.01
CA SER A 51 6.59 8.79 -0.63
C SER A 51 7.60 9.05 -1.74
N ARG A 52 8.33 10.17 -1.68
CA ARG A 52 9.36 10.48 -2.68
C ARG A 52 10.44 9.40 -2.77
N ASN A 53 10.81 8.80 -1.64
CA ASN A 53 11.83 7.76 -1.59
C ASN A 53 11.31 6.45 -2.17
N ASP A 54 10.13 6.02 -1.72
CA ASP A 54 9.53 4.79 -2.22
C ASP A 54 9.16 4.90 -3.69
N ARG A 55 8.72 6.07 -4.15
CA ARG A 55 8.47 6.32 -5.59
C ARG A 55 9.72 6.19 -6.43
N ARG A 56 10.89 6.61 -5.94
CA ARG A 56 12.16 6.43 -6.68
C ARG A 56 12.52 4.96 -6.84
N GLN A 57 12.16 4.13 -5.86
CA GLN A 57 12.56 2.72 -5.84
C GLN A 57 11.51 1.79 -6.46
N PHE A 58 10.23 2.05 -6.21
CA PHE A 58 9.10 1.18 -6.53
C PHE A 58 8.07 1.85 -7.47
N GLY A 59 8.29 3.10 -7.87
CA GLY A 59 7.31 3.86 -8.65
C GLY A 59 6.96 3.23 -10.00
N ALA A 60 7.89 2.51 -10.64
CA ALA A 60 7.61 1.81 -11.89
C ALA A 60 6.61 0.67 -11.70
N ASP A 61 6.82 -0.18 -10.70
CA ASP A 61 5.93 -1.29 -10.34
C ASP A 61 4.56 -0.80 -9.87
N TYR A 62 4.55 0.21 -8.99
CA TYR A 62 3.32 0.88 -8.55
C TYR A 62 2.47 1.39 -9.72
N GLN A 63 3.10 2.09 -10.68
CA GLN A 63 2.37 2.65 -11.83
C GLN A 63 1.94 1.59 -12.84
N ALA A 64 2.75 0.55 -13.06
CA ALA A 64 2.39 -0.57 -13.91
C ALA A 64 1.15 -1.31 -13.34
N PHE A 65 1.17 -1.63 -12.05
CA PHE A 65 0.05 -2.26 -11.38
C PHE A 65 -1.20 -1.38 -11.39
N ARG A 66 -1.06 -0.09 -11.07
CA ARG A 66 -2.20 0.85 -11.08
C ARG A 66 -2.85 0.97 -12.46
N GLN A 67 -2.06 0.94 -13.54
CA GLN A 67 -2.57 0.94 -14.91
C GLN A 67 -3.31 -0.36 -15.28
N GLN A 68 -2.81 -1.50 -14.83
CA GLN A 68 -3.49 -2.78 -15.03
C GLN A 68 -4.82 -2.82 -14.26
N PHE A 69 -4.82 -2.42 -13.00
CA PHE A 69 -6.00 -2.48 -12.13
C PHE A 69 -7.10 -1.49 -12.53
N HIS A 70 -6.74 -0.26 -12.89
CA HIS A 70 -7.72 0.73 -13.35
C HIS A 70 -8.08 0.61 -14.84
N GLY A 71 -7.33 -0.19 -15.61
CA GLY A 71 -7.59 -0.47 -17.03
C GLY A 71 -8.74 -1.44 -17.28
N GLU A 72 -9.31 -2.06 -16.25
CA GLU A 72 -10.41 -3.04 -16.36
C GLU A 72 -11.82 -2.41 -16.43
N CYS A 73 -11.93 -1.10 -16.63
CA CYS A 73 -13.19 -0.43 -16.97
C CYS A 73 -13.22 -0.05 -18.46
N TYR A 74 -13.66 -0.97 -19.32
CA TYR A 74 -14.06 -0.69 -20.70
C TYR A 74 -15.50 -1.12 -20.94
#